data_AF-A0A918HND0-F1
#
_entry.id   AF-A0A918HND0-F1
#
_cell.length_a   1.000
_cell.length_b   1.000
_cell.length_c   1.000
_cell.angle_alpha   90.00
_cell.angle_beta   90.00
_cell.angle_gamma   90.00
#
_symmetry.space_group_name_H-M   'P 1'
#
loop_
_entity.id
_entity.type
_entity.pdbx_description
1 polymer ?
#
loop_
_entity_poly.entity_id
_entity_poly.type
_entity_poly.pdbx_seq_one_letter_code
_entity_poly.pdbx_strand_id
1 'polypeptide(L)'
;MSLSKPALALVTAIAVIAVTAGCHTQAPDPPDFGYARGPEGGLVVAYPICPGYTVSGAEIYADDDDFTTLWKAHGARSAETEQGLFEVGGDAGFAEEEQPLRGELPDGFYVAVVEKTGGTEEDGRDGWIDLSRLKGARLGKGEFMTYTGKVMTRADVNAQLSCS
;
A
#
# COMPACT_ATOMS: atom_id res chain seq x y z
N MET A 1 -2.46 -85.24 -29.71
CA MET A 1 -3.49 -85.12 -28.65
C MET A 1 -3.60 -83.65 -28.27
N SER A 2 -4.80 -83.11 -28.41
CA SER A 2 -5.20 -81.73 -28.08
C SER A 2 -5.27 -81.55 -26.56
N LEU A 3 -4.90 -80.37 -26.04
CA LEU A 3 -5.35 -79.82 -24.75
C LEU A 3 -4.98 -78.33 -24.57
N SER A 4 -5.92 -77.48 -25.00
CA SER A 4 -6.57 -76.38 -24.27
C SER A 4 -5.80 -75.44 -23.29
N LYS A 5 -5.76 -74.13 -23.67
CA LYS A 5 -6.11 -72.87 -22.93
C LYS A 5 -5.32 -72.49 -21.64
N PRO A 6 -5.10 -71.18 -21.31
CA PRO A 6 -6.06 -70.07 -21.43
C PRO A 6 -5.50 -68.71 -21.92
N ALA A 7 -6.45 -67.84 -22.30
CA ALA A 7 -6.24 -66.46 -22.71
C ALA A 7 -5.91 -65.57 -21.50
N LEU A 8 -4.86 -64.75 -21.65
CA LEU A 8 -4.47 -63.73 -20.69
C LEU A 8 -5.33 -62.48 -20.94
N ALA A 9 -6.14 -62.09 -19.97
CA ALA A 9 -6.84 -60.82 -19.96
C ALA A 9 -5.89 -59.71 -19.49
N LEU A 10 -5.74 -58.64 -20.29
CA LEU A 10 -5.16 -57.38 -19.84
C LEU A 10 -6.15 -56.28 -20.20
N VAL A 11 -7.00 -55.91 -19.23
CA VAL A 11 -7.83 -54.70 -19.30
C VAL A 11 -6.97 -53.58 -18.71
N THR A 12 -6.41 -52.75 -19.58
CA THR A 12 -5.60 -51.59 -19.22
C THR A 12 -6.53 -50.50 -18.68
N ALA A 13 -6.49 -50.24 -17.37
CA ALA A 13 -7.17 -49.11 -16.77
C ALA A 13 -6.44 -47.81 -17.14
N ILE A 14 -7.09 -46.95 -17.93
CA ILE A 14 -6.61 -45.60 -18.23
C ILE A 14 -6.93 -44.72 -17.01
N ALA A 15 -5.92 -44.43 -16.19
CA ALA A 15 -6.02 -43.42 -15.14
C ALA A 15 -6.05 -42.03 -15.80
N VAL A 16 -7.21 -41.39 -15.80
CA VAL A 16 -7.37 -39.99 -16.22
C VAL A 16 -6.82 -39.11 -15.10
N ILE A 17 -5.58 -38.63 -15.27
CA ILE A 17 -4.99 -37.61 -14.39
C ILE A 17 -5.64 -36.28 -14.76
N ALA A 18 -6.67 -35.89 -14.01
CA ALA A 18 -7.23 -34.54 -14.06
C ALA A 18 -6.22 -33.58 -13.41
N VAL A 19 -5.36 -32.97 -14.22
CA VAL A 19 -4.52 -31.85 -13.78
C VAL A 19 -5.44 -30.64 -13.67
N THR A 20 -6.00 -30.41 -12.49
CA THR A 20 -6.59 -29.12 -12.16
C THR A 20 -5.45 -28.11 -12.08
N ALA A 21 -5.15 -27.46 -13.21
CA ALA A 21 -4.39 -26.23 -13.22
C ALA A 21 -5.23 -25.19 -12.47
N GLY A 22 -5.01 -25.09 -11.16
CA GLY A 22 -5.49 -23.96 -10.39
C GLY A 22 -4.84 -22.72 -10.96
N CYS A 23 -5.63 -21.85 -11.60
CA CYS A 23 -5.19 -20.50 -11.91
C CYS A 23 -4.90 -19.78 -10.58
N HIS A 24 -3.66 -19.82 -10.13
CA HIS A 24 -3.17 -18.89 -9.13
C HIS A 24 -3.01 -17.53 -9.83
N THR A 25 -4.08 -16.75 -9.88
CA THR A 25 -3.97 -15.32 -10.12
C THR A 25 -3.36 -14.73 -8.85
N GLN A 26 -2.06 -14.44 -8.89
CA GLN A 26 -1.40 -13.64 -7.86
C GLN A 26 -2.17 -12.32 -7.74
N ALA A 27 -2.64 -12.00 -6.53
CA ALA A 27 -3.24 -10.69 -6.29
C ALA A 27 -2.22 -9.62 -6.70
N PRO A 28 -2.64 -8.52 -7.36
CA PRO A 28 -1.73 -7.45 -7.70
C PRO A 28 -1.04 -6.95 -6.43
N ASP A 29 0.25 -6.62 -6.54
CA ASP A 29 0.99 -6.02 -5.44
C ASP A 29 0.25 -4.75 -4.98
N PRO A 30 0.13 -4.51 -3.66
CA PRO A 30 -0.50 -3.29 -3.17
C PRO A 30 0.27 -2.06 -3.69
N PRO A 31 -0.42 -0.94 -3.97
CA PRO A 31 0.22 0.24 -4.51
C PRO A 31 1.21 0.83 -3.51
N ASP A 32 2.37 1.27 -4.00
CA ASP A 32 3.38 1.92 -3.20
C ASP A 32 2.92 3.32 -2.79
N PHE A 33 3.15 3.71 -1.53
CA PHE A 33 3.08 5.11 -1.13
C PHE A 33 4.38 5.80 -1.52
N GLY A 34 4.28 7.05 -2.00
CA GLY A 34 5.43 7.92 -2.16
C GLY A 34 5.74 8.65 -0.86
N TYR A 35 7.00 8.93 -0.58
CA TYR A 35 7.41 9.78 0.53
C TYR A 35 8.67 10.58 0.21
N ALA A 36 8.75 11.78 0.78
CA ALA A 36 9.86 12.71 0.60
C ALA A 36 10.05 13.60 1.84
N ARG A 37 11.16 14.34 1.89
CA ARG A 37 11.32 15.42 2.86
C ARG A 37 10.73 16.71 2.30
N GLY A 38 9.85 17.34 3.07
CA GLY A 38 9.32 18.67 2.78
C GLY A 38 10.40 19.76 2.91
N PRO A 39 10.08 21.01 2.52
CA PRO A 39 11.01 22.13 2.60
C PRO A 39 11.58 22.38 4.00
N GLU A 40 10.79 22.12 5.04
CA GLU A 40 11.18 22.28 6.45
C GLU A 40 11.78 21.00 7.06
N GLY A 41 11.95 19.95 6.25
CA GLY A 41 12.52 18.67 6.68
C GLY A 41 11.51 17.68 7.26
N GLY A 42 10.23 18.07 7.42
CA GLY A 42 9.16 17.16 7.77
C GLY A 42 8.94 16.07 6.71
N LEU A 43 8.31 14.97 7.12
CA LEU A 43 8.00 13.88 6.20
C LEU A 43 6.71 14.20 5.46
N VAL A 44 6.77 14.21 4.13
CA VAL A 44 5.59 14.33 3.26
C VAL A 44 5.28 12.97 2.66
N VAL A 45 4.04 12.54 2.78
CA VAL A 45 3.49 11.31 2.20
C VAL A 45 2.63 11.66 0.99
N ALA A 46 2.87 10.96 -0.12
CA ALA A 46 2.05 10.94 -1.32
C ALA A 46 1.29 9.62 -1.38
N TYR A 47 0.03 9.67 -0.97
CA TYR A 47 -0.91 8.57 -0.95
C TYR A 47 -1.55 8.35 -2.34
N PRO A 48 -1.60 7.12 -2.86
CA PRO A 48 -2.33 6.82 -4.09
C PRO A 48 -3.84 6.96 -3.87
N ILE A 49 -4.48 7.85 -4.63
CA ILE A 49 -5.92 8.15 -4.50
C ILE A 49 -6.61 8.25 -5.87
N CYS A 50 -7.82 7.71 -5.96
CA CYS A 50 -8.65 7.81 -7.15
C CYS A 50 -9.32 9.19 -7.27
N PRO A 51 -9.59 9.67 -8.50
CA PRO A 51 -10.42 10.85 -8.69
C PRO A 51 -11.79 10.72 -7.99
N GLY A 52 -12.22 11.76 -7.29
CA GLY A 52 -13.49 11.78 -6.56
C GLY A 52 -13.44 11.20 -5.14
N TYR A 53 -12.31 10.59 -4.76
CA TYR A 53 -11.99 10.20 -3.39
C TYR A 53 -11.19 11.33 -2.75
N THR A 54 -11.33 11.48 -1.43
CA THR A 54 -10.54 12.44 -0.65
C THR A 54 -9.96 11.78 0.58
N VAL A 55 -8.77 12.19 1.03
CA VAL A 55 -8.27 11.78 2.35
C VAL A 55 -9.00 12.58 3.42
N SER A 56 -9.53 11.90 4.44
CA SER A 56 -10.13 12.53 5.62
C SER A 56 -9.28 12.35 6.88
N GLY A 57 -8.38 11.38 6.92
CA GLY A 57 -7.49 11.16 8.06
C GLY A 57 -6.30 10.26 7.71
N ALA A 58 -5.31 10.23 8.60
CA ALA A 58 -4.16 9.36 8.47
C ALA A 58 -3.62 8.97 9.86
N GLU A 59 -3.10 7.75 9.94
CA GLU A 59 -2.55 7.15 11.15
C GLU A 59 -1.19 6.53 10.83
N ILE A 60 -0.25 6.62 11.78
CA ILE A 60 1.06 5.99 11.68
C ILE A 60 1.22 5.00 12.82
N TYR A 61 1.71 3.82 12.50
CA TYR A 61 1.96 2.75 13.45
C TYR A 61 3.42 2.31 13.40
N ALA A 62 4.00 2.06 14.57
CA ALA A 62 5.29 1.41 14.67
C ALA A 62 5.22 -0.03 14.12
N ASP A 63 6.36 -0.51 13.62
CA ASP A 63 6.55 -1.93 13.30
C ASP A 63 6.92 -2.70 14.56
N ASP A 64 5.94 -2.87 15.45
CA ASP A 64 6.05 -3.69 16.65
C ASP A 64 4.84 -4.64 16.76
N ASP A 65 4.94 -5.62 17.66
CA ASP A 65 3.90 -6.64 17.82
C ASP A 65 2.52 -6.07 18.23
N ASP A 66 2.50 -4.86 18.79
CA ASP A 66 1.32 -4.17 19.30
C ASP A 66 0.74 -3.15 18.31
N PHE A 67 1.40 -2.91 17.17
CA PHE A 67 1.12 -1.82 16.22
C PHE A 67 0.89 -0.49 16.95
N THR A 68 1.88 -0.08 17.74
CA THR A 68 1.77 1.16 18.53
C THR A 68 1.50 2.36 17.63
N THR A 69 0.36 3.04 17.80
CA THR A 69 0.08 4.31 17.11
C THR A 69 1.12 5.34 17.53
N LEU A 70 1.80 5.95 16.56
CA LEU A 70 2.79 7.00 16.75
C LEU A 70 2.20 8.39 16.50
N TRP A 71 1.28 8.48 15.54
CA TRP A 71 0.62 9.72 15.15
C TRP A 71 -0.75 9.42 14.54
N LYS A 72 -1.73 10.29 14.76
CA LYS A 72 -3.10 10.18 14.25
C LYS A 72 -3.69 11.56 14.04
N ALA A 73 -4.21 11.81 12.84
CA ALA A 73 -4.81 13.09 12.49
C ALA A 73 -6.03 12.95 11.57
N HIS A 74 -6.97 13.89 11.68
CA HIS A 74 -8.25 13.89 10.99
C HIS A 74 -8.67 15.27 10.49
N GLY A 75 -9.57 15.29 9.52
CA GLY A 75 -10.15 16.45 8.88
C GLY A 75 -9.15 17.18 8.00
N ALA A 76 -8.94 16.71 6.76
CA ALA A 76 -8.09 17.42 5.79
C ALA A 76 -8.45 18.92 5.70
N ARG A 77 -7.43 19.79 5.75
CA ARG A 77 -7.57 21.25 5.73
C ARG A 77 -7.22 21.90 4.39
N SER A 78 -6.57 21.14 3.51
CA SER A 78 -6.06 21.65 2.24
C SER A 78 -6.48 20.75 1.09
N ALA A 79 -6.56 21.32 -0.11
CA ALA A 79 -6.83 20.55 -1.32
C ALA A 79 -5.72 19.54 -1.60
N GLU A 80 -4.47 19.86 -1.25
CA GLU A 80 -3.35 18.94 -1.34
C GLU A 80 -3.53 17.73 -0.42
N THR A 81 -3.92 17.93 0.84
CA THR A 81 -4.19 16.84 1.78
C THR A 81 -5.40 16.03 1.35
N GLU A 82 -6.50 16.66 0.95
CA GLU A 82 -7.65 15.95 0.37
C GLU A 82 -7.23 15.09 -0.83
N GLN A 83 -6.28 15.56 -1.64
CA GLN A 83 -5.71 14.83 -2.77
C GLN A 83 -4.54 13.91 -2.38
N GLY A 84 -4.43 13.52 -1.10
CA GLY A 84 -3.48 12.52 -0.63
C GLY A 84 -2.02 12.99 -0.56
N LEU A 85 -1.76 14.29 -0.48
CA LEU A 85 -0.43 14.83 -0.19
C LEU A 85 -0.44 15.52 1.17
N PHE A 86 0.18 14.90 2.17
CA PHE A 86 0.15 15.42 3.54
C PHE A 86 1.49 15.30 4.26
N GLU A 87 1.74 16.24 5.15
CA GLU A 87 2.90 16.26 6.04
C GLU A 87 2.54 15.62 7.38
N VAL A 88 3.44 14.78 7.88
CA VAL A 88 3.27 14.09 9.16
C VAL A 88 3.73 14.98 10.31
N GLY A 89 2.88 15.15 11.33
CA GLY A 89 3.19 15.94 12.52
C GLY A 89 3.22 17.45 12.28
N GLY A 90 2.64 17.93 11.17
CA GLY A 90 2.50 19.35 10.83
C GLY A 90 1.06 19.84 11.02
N ASP A 91 0.88 21.13 11.31
CA ASP A 91 -0.44 21.74 11.59
C ASP A 91 -1.25 22.14 10.35
N ALA A 92 -0.61 22.11 9.17
CA ALA A 92 -1.18 22.58 7.91
C ALA A 92 -2.07 21.54 7.21
N GLY A 93 -1.81 20.25 7.40
CA GLY A 93 -2.49 19.18 6.64
C GLY A 93 -3.88 18.84 7.17
N PHE A 94 -3.99 18.66 8.48
CA PHE A 94 -5.19 18.13 9.15
C PHE A 94 -5.74 19.10 10.20
N ALA A 95 -7.03 18.93 10.50
CA ALA A 95 -7.76 19.78 11.41
C ALA A 95 -7.46 19.49 12.87
N GLU A 96 -7.28 18.22 13.17
CA GLU A 96 -7.05 17.72 14.50
C GLU A 96 -5.98 16.65 14.46
N GLU A 97 -5.03 16.72 15.38
CA GLU A 97 -4.14 15.61 15.71
C GLU A 97 -4.64 14.99 17.01
N GLU A 98 -5.44 13.92 16.90
CA GLU A 98 -5.91 13.17 18.07
C GLU A 98 -4.74 12.58 18.84
N GLN A 99 -3.70 12.15 18.11
CA GLN A 99 -2.43 11.75 18.67
C GLN A 99 -1.29 12.49 17.95
N PRO A 100 -0.76 13.57 18.54
CA PRO A 100 0.38 14.29 18.00
C PRO A 100 1.64 13.42 17.99
N LEU A 101 2.51 13.67 17.01
CA LEU A 101 3.76 12.94 16.88
C LEU A 101 4.70 13.34 18.03
N ARG A 102 5.20 12.34 18.77
CA ARG A 102 6.13 12.55 19.89
C ARG A 102 7.53 12.08 19.52
N GLY A 103 8.39 13.02 19.15
CA GLY A 103 9.78 12.73 18.78
C GLY A 103 9.95 12.40 17.31
N GLU A 104 11.05 11.71 16.98
CA GLU A 104 11.36 11.31 15.61
C GLU A 104 10.64 10.02 15.24
N LEU A 105 10.24 9.91 13.97
CA LEU A 105 9.75 8.66 13.41
C LEU A 105 10.88 7.60 13.34
N PRO A 106 10.57 6.32 13.58
CA PRO A 106 11.52 5.24 13.34
C PRO A 106 11.88 5.13 11.85
N ASP A 107 12.96 4.40 11.54
CA ASP A 107 13.40 4.19 10.15
C ASP A 107 12.35 3.44 9.31
N GLY A 108 11.46 2.65 9.94
CA GLY A 108 10.37 1.92 9.28
C GLY A 108 9.07 1.99 10.07
N PHE A 109 7.94 2.19 9.39
CA PHE A 109 6.60 2.25 9.98
C PHE A 109 5.51 2.07 8.92
N TYR A 110 4.29 1.79 9.38
CA TYR A 110 3.09 1.73 8.56
C TYR A 110 2.34 3.05 8.58
N VAL A 111 1.75 3.41 7.45
CA VAL A 111 0.81 4.52 7.30
C VAL A 111 -0.54 3.94 6.86
N ALA A 112 -1.58 4.19 7.65
CA ALA A 112 -2.97 3.93 7.26
C ALA A 112 -3.65 5.25 6.91
N VAL A 113 -4.56 5.23 5.94
CA VAL A 113 -5.27 6.43 5.48
C VAL A 113 -6.76 6.17 5.51
N VAL A 114 -7.54 7.14 6.00
CA VAL A 114 -9.00 7.13 5.91
C VAL A 114 -9.39 7.90 4.66
N GLU A 115 -10.15 7.27 3.78
CA GLU A 115 -10.71 7.88 2.58
C GLU A 115 -12.15 8.31 2.80
N LYS A 116 -12.59 9.28 2.02
CA LYS A 116 -13.97 9.74 1.97
C LYS A 116 -14.46 9.82 0.53
N THR A 117 -15.58 9.15 0.27
CA THR A 117 -16.25 9.08 -1.04
C THR A 117 -17.75 9.23 -0.87
N GLY A 118 -18.36 10.13 -1.64
CA GLY A 118 -19.79 10.38 -1.55
C GLY A 118 -20.26 10.86 -0.16
N GLY A 119 -19.36 11.39 0.66
CA GLY A 119 -19.65 11.82 2.03
C GLY A 119 -19.44 10.76 3.11
N THR A 120 -19.19 9.51 2.74
CA THR A 120 -18.93 8.39 3.66
C THR A 120 -17.43 8.21 3.84
N GLU A 121 -17.00 8.00 5.09
CA GLU A 121 -15.62 7.66 5.42
C GLU A 121 -15.45 6.14 5.47
N GLU A 122 -14.36 5.66 4.89
CA GLU A 122 -14.00 4.25 4.81
C GLU A 122 -12.49 4.10 5.04
N ASP A 123 -12.09 2.93 5.56
CA ASP A 123 -10.68 2.58 5.63
C ASP A 123 -10.11 2.57 4.20
N GLY A 124 -9.07 3.38 4.00
CA GLY A 124 -8.33 3.43 2.76
C GLY A 124 -7.31 2.30 2.68
N ARG A 125 -6.19 2.60 2.04
CA ARG A 125 -5.06 1.66 1.94
C ARG A 125 -4.04 1.93 3.02
N ASP A 126 -3.26 0.89 3.30
CA ASP A 126 -2.09 0.95 4.17
C ASP A 126 -0.81 0.85 3.33
N GLY A 127 0.25 1.51 3.78
CA GLY A 127 1.54 1.53 3.11
C GLY A 127 2.71 1.47 4.08
N TRP A 128 3.74 0.70 3.73
CA TRP A 128 5.01 0.69 4.45
C TRP A 128 5.90 1.86 3.99
N ILE A 129 6.57 2.51 4.92
CA ILE A 129 7.57 3.56 4.67
C ILE A 129 8.91 3.11 5.24
N ASP A 130 9.97 3.25 4.46
CA ASP A 130 11.37 2.97 4.85
C ASP A 130 12.21 4.24 4.71
N LEU A 131 12.29 5.04 5.78
CA LEU A 131 13.04 6.30 5.80
C LEU A 131 14.54 6.09 5.55
N SER A 132 15.08 4.88 5.74
CA SER A 132 16.47 4.59 5.39
C SER A 132 16.72 4.78 3.89
N ARG A 133 15.69 4.61 3.04
CA ARG A 133 15.76 4.86 1.58
C ARG A 133 15.90 6.32 1.22
N LEU A 134 15.43 7.23 2.07
CA LEU A 134 15.64 8.66 1.87
C LEU A 134 17.06 9.10 2.21
N LYS A 135 17.81 8.33 3.00
CA LYS A 135 19.17 8.69 3.40
C LYS A 135 20.09 8.73 2.18
N GLY A 136 20.48 9.94 1.77
CA GLY A 136 21.34 10.17 0.60
C GLY A 136 20.63 10.14 -0.76
N ALA A 137 19.31 9.90 -0.79
CA ALA A 137 18.53 10.03 -2.02
C ALA A 137 18.48 11.49 -2.47
N ARG A 138 18.63 11.72 -3.79
CA ARG A 138 18.45 13.04 -4.40
C ARG A 138 17.15 13.02 -5.18
N LEU A 139 16.08 13.50 -4.53
CA LEU A 139 14.78 13.66 -5.16
C LEU A 139 14.67 15.07 -5.77
N GLY A 140 14.17 15.14 -6.99
CA GLY A 140 13.73 16.36 -7.64
C GLY A 140 12.44 16.91 -7.01
N LYS A 141 12.04 18.11 -7.46
CA LYS A 141 10.79 18.72 -7.01
C LYS A 141 9.60 17.88 -7.47
N GLY A 142 8.76 17.44 -6.53
CA GLY A 142 7.57 16.63 -6.81
C GLY A 142 7.87 15.15 -7.08
N GLU A 143 9.10 14.71 -6.81
CA GLU A 143 9.49 13.31 -6.79
C GLU A 143 9.40 12.74 -5.38
N PHE A 144 9.02 11.48 -5.30
CA PHE A 144 8.81 10.73 -4.07
C PHE A 144 9.55 9.40 -4.18
N MET A 145 10.19 8.98 -3.09
CA MET A 145 10.72 7.64 -2.94
C MET A 145 9.58 6.68 -2.56
N THR A 146 9.63 5.43 -3.03
CA THR A 146 8.76 4.37 -2.52
C THR A 146 9.54 3.38 -1.67
N TYR A 147 8.87 2.51 -0.90
CA TYR A 147 9.57 1.53 -0.07
C TYR A 147 10.36 0.51 -0.90
N THR A 148 9.94 0.28 -2.16
CA THR A 148 10.67 -0.57 -3.11
C THR A 148 11.91 0.11 -3.71
N GLY A 149 12.16 1.39 -3.37
CA GLY A 149 13.29 2.17 -3.84
C GLY A 149 13.06 2.85 -5.19
N LYS A 150 11.82 2.83 -5.72
CA LYS A 150 11.48 3.55 -6.95
C LYS A 150 11.30 5.03 -6.65
N VAL A 151 11.64 5.86 -7.63
CA VAL A 151 11.32 7.29 -7.61
C VAL A 151 10.10 7.50 -8.51
N MET A 152 9.07 8.14 -7.97
CA MET A 152 7.79 8.37 -8.62
C MET A 152 7.36 9.82 -8.50
N THR A 153 6.66 10.34 -9.51
CA THR A 153 5.93 11.61 -9.39
C THR A 153 4.58 11.39 -8.72
N ARG A 154 3.89 12.46 -8.32
CA ARG A 154 2.50 12.39 -7.82
C ARG A 154 1.56 11.65 -8.80
N ALA A 155 1.74 11.87 -10.10
CA ALA A 155 0.94 11.24 -11.14
C ALA A 155 1.22 9.72 -11.23
N ASP A 156 2.49 9.32 -11.14
CA ASP A 156 2.88 7.91 -11.15
C ASP A 156 2.31 7.18 -9.93
N VAL A 157 2.35 7.82 -8.75
CA VAL A 157 1.76 7.26 -7.53
C VAL A 157 0.27 6.95 -7.72
N ASN A 158 -0.50 7.89 -8.30
CA ASN A 158 -1.93 7.66 -8.58
C ASN A 158 -2.18 6.66 -9.71
N ALA A 159 -1.31 6.63 -10.72
CA ALA A 159 -1.45 5.73 -11.87
C ALA A 159 -1.30 4.24 -11.50
N GLN A 160 -0.84 3.92 -10.28
CA GLN A 160 -0.86 2.56 -9.74
C GLN A 160 -2.28 2.03 -9.53
N LEU A 161 -3.26 2.93 -9.32
CA LEU A 161 -4.65 2.55 -9.11
C LEU A 161 -5.38 2.38 -10.44
N SER A 162 -6.09 1.27 -10.59
CA SER A 162 -6.99 1.03 -11.72
C SER A 162 -8.37 1.67 -11.45
N CYS A 163 -8.40 3.00 -11.32
CA CYS A 163 -9.63 3.75 -11.09
C CYS A 163 -10.47 3.78 -12.38
N SER A 164 -11.78 3.50 -12.25
CA SER A 164 -12.75 3.46 -13.36
C SER A 164 -13.51 4.77 -13.50
#